data_AF-A0A7X9L9E1-F1
#
_entry.id   AF-A0A7X9L9E1-F1
#
_cell.length_a   1.000
_cell.length_b   1.000
_cell.length_c   1.000
_cell.angle_alpha   90.00
_cell.angle_beta   90.00
_cell.angle_gamma   90.00
#
_symmetry.space_group_name_H-M   'P 1'
#
loop_
_entity.id
_entity.type
_entity.pdbx_description
1 polymer ?
#
loop_
_entity_poly.entity_id
_entity_poly.type
_entity_poly.pdbx_seq_one_letter_code
_entity_poly.pdbx_strand_id
1 'polypeptide(L)'
;IYPRMLVGCAVGGVTIGILSWPFGGVKTGAFAFTSLLTIPVFNPMWIYAISIAAAFVVAMLLVIASDYRTPEQKAEFEELKAQEAADLALAAAPAATAAPAPAGGGVATLVATRTVEAPVAGKLVPITEVNDKVFASKALGDGVGIVPSDGHVVAPVAGVLMTVPESGHAFGIKTDDGVEVLVHVGIDTVQLEGKGFELDVAKDQRVEAGDLLAKVDLDAVKAAGYDTTTMVVVINTATLKSVTPAAPGEVSLGDSVIDIEV
;
A
#
# COMPACT_ATOMS: atom_id res chain seq x y z
N ILE A 1 -12.04 20.07 15.02
CA ILE A 1 -13.37 19.51 14.64
C ILE A 1 -14.52 20.21 15.35
N TYR A 2 -14.50 20.31 16.68
CA TYR A 2 -15.60 20.85 17.51
C TYR A 2 -16.15 22.24 17.11
N PRO A 3 -15.31 23.27 16.83
CA PRO A 3 -15.81 24.59 16.46
C PRO A 3 -16.58 24.61 15.13
N ARG A 4 -16.21 23.73 14.19
CA ARG A 4 -16.82 23.64 12.86
C ARG A 4 -18.18 22.96 12.92
N MET A 5 -18.33 21.96 13.79
CA MET A 5 -19.62 21.32 14.05
C MET A 5 -20.61 22.27 14.72
N LEU A 6 -20.13 23.14 15.62
CA LEU A 6 -20.98 24.17 16.26
C LEU A 6 -21.57 25.16 15.25
N VAL A 7 -20.83 25.51 14.18
CA VAL A 7 -21.36 26.36 13.10
C VAL A 7 -22.50 25.66 12.36
N GLY A 8 -22.37 24.36 12.07
CA GLY A 8 -23.46 23.58 11.50
C GLY A 8 -24.70 23.55 12.40
N CYS A 9 -24.52 23.29 13.70
CA CYS A 9 -25.63 23.33 14.67
C CYS A 9 -26.30 24.70 14.75
N ALA A 10 -25.52 25.78 14.73
CA ALA A 10 -26.04 27.15 14.71
C ALA A 10 -26.85 27.42 13.45
N VAL A 11 -26.37 27.00 12.27
CA VAL A 11 -27.12 27.10 11.01
C VAL A 11 -28.43 26.33 11.09
N GLY A 12 -28.41 25.09 11.61
CA GLY A 12 -29.61 24.28 11.84
C GLY A 12 -30.65 25.00 12.70
N GLY A 13 -30.21 25.58 13.82
CA GLY A 13 -31.04 26.37 14.74
C GLY A 13 -31.62 27.64 14.09
N VAL A 14 -30.85 28.32 13.26
CA VAL A 14 -31.32 29.50 12.50
C VAL A 14 -32.33 29.08 11.43
N THR A 15 -32.07 28.00 10.69
CA THR A 15 -32.99 27.50 9.66
C THR A 15 -34.34 27.09 10.25
N ILE A 16 -34.35 26.37 11.38
CA ILE A 16 -35.61 25.98 12.01
C ILE A 16 -36.38 27.19 12.55
N GLY A 17 -35.69 28.19 13.12
CA GLY A 17 -36.31 29.43 13.60
C GLY A 17 -36.95 30.26 12.48
N ILE A 18 -36.25 30.44 11.36
CA ILE A 18 -36.77 31.21 10.21
C ILE A 18 -37.93 30.48 9.54
N LEU A 19 -37.77 29.19 9.24
CA LEU A 19 -38.78 28.44 8.49
C LEU A 19 -40.04 28.18 9.31
N SER A 20 -39.91 28.00 10.63
CA SER A 20 -41.06 27.73 11.50
C SER A 20 -41.81 28.99 11.97
N TRP A 21 -41.30 30.19 11.67
CA TRP A 21 -41.91 31.48 12.02
C TRP A 21 -43.39 31.61 11.62
N PRO A 22 -43.79 31.34 10.35
CA PRO A 22 -45.20 31.41 9.95
C PRO A 22 -46.07 30.27 10.52
N PHE A 23 -45.47 29.23 11.11
CA PHE A 23 -46.17 28.03 11.60
C PHE A 23 -46.25 27.94 13.12
N GLY A 24 -45.75 28.94 13.85
CA GLY A 24 -45.74 28.94 15.31
C GLY A 24 -44.80 27.88 15.92
N GLY A 25 -43.70 27.58 15.22
CA GLY A 25 -42.68 26.62 15.67
C GLY A 25 -42.91 25.18 15.18
N VAL A 26 -41.87 24.36 15.34
CA VAL A 26 -41.96 22.90 15.15
C VAL A 26 -42.36 22.24 16.46
N LYS A 27 -43.44 21.46 16.46
CA LYS A 27 -43.98 20.80 17.64
C LYS A 27 -43.76 19.29 17.56
N THR A 28 -43.62 18.65 18.72
CA THR A 28 -43.60 17.18 18.86
C THR A 28 -44.79 16.73 19.69
N GLY A 29 -45.46 15.65 19.27
CA GLY A 29 -46.59 15.06 19.99
C GLY A 29 -46.21 13.90 20.92
N ALA A 30 -44.95 13.46 20.90
CA ALA A 30 -44.47 12.34 21.69
C ALA A 30 -43.00 12.52 22.08
N PHE A 31 -42.59 11.87 23.17
CA PHE A 31 -41.17 11.77 23.50
C PHE A 31 -40.49 10.90 22.45
N ALA A 32 -39.41 11.41 21.85
CA ALA A 32 -38.69 10.71 20.80
C ALA A 32 -37.18 10.83 21.01
N PHE A 33 -36.48 9.72 20.88
CA PHE A 33 -35.01 9.70 20.92
C PHE A 33 -34.43 10.36 19.67
N THR A 34 -33.25 10.95 19.78
CA THR A 34 -32.54 11.59 18.66
C THR A 34 -32.14 10.54 17.63
N SER A 35 -32.94 10.39 16.57
CA SER A 35 -32.73 9.41 15.51
C SER A 35 -33.37 9.89 14.22
N LEU A 36 -32.88 9.41 13.07
CA LEU A 36 -33.51 9.70 11.79
C LEU A 36 -34.95 9.13 11.72
N LEU A 37 -35.20 8.03 12.43
CA LEU A 37 -36.51 7.36 12.47
C LEU A 37 -37.57 8.15 13.24
N THR A 38 -37.17 9.12 14.06
CA THR A 38 -38.11 9.93 14.86
C THR A 38 -38.47 11.28 14.22
N ILE A 39 -37.89 11.60 13.06
CA ILE A 39 -38.25 12.78 12.25
C ILE A 39 -39.77 12.88 12.01
N PRO A 40 -40.51 11.77 11.75
CA PRO A 40 -41.94 11.87 11.50
C PRO A 40 -42.80 12.37 12.66
N VAL A 41 -42.26 12.39 13.88
CA VAL A 41 -42.97 12.86 15.09
C VAL A 41 -43.09 14.39 15.12
N PHE A 42 -42.26 15.10 14.34
CA PHE A 42 -42.22 16.56 14.31
C PHE A 42 -43.19 17.12 13.27
N ASN A 43 -43.92 18.18 13.65
CA ASN A 43 -44.87 18.87 12.78
C ASN A 43 -44.61 20.38 12.81
N PRO A 44 -44.33 21.03 11.68
CA PRO A 44 -44.18 20.48 10.32
C PRO A 44 -42.87 19.70 10.11
N MET A 45 -43.00 18.46 9.63
CA MET A 45 -41.88 17.51 9.48
C MET A 45 -40.81 18.01 8.51
N TRP A 46 -41.23 18.59 7.39
CA TRP A 46 -40.33 19.06 6.34
C TRP A 46 -39.40 20.17 6.83
N ILE A 47 -39.85 21.03 7.74
CA ILE A 47 -39.02 22.09 8.33
C ILE A 47 -37.92 21.49 9.18
N TYR A 48 -38.27 20.50 10.00
CA TYR A 48 -37.30 19.78 10.83
C TYR A 48 -36.26 19.05 9.97
N ALA A 49 -36.70 18.37 8.91
CA ALA A 49 -35.83 17.66 7.98
C ALA A 49 -34.85 18.60 7.24
N ILE A 50 -35.32 19.74 6.72
CA ILE A 50 -34.47 20.74 6.04
C ILE A 50 -33.44 21.32 7.02
N SER A 51 -33.83 21.57 8.26
CA SER A 51 -32.94 22.16 9.27
C SER A 51 -31.81 21.20 9.67
N ILE A 52 -32.10 19.90 9.79
CA ILE A 52 -31.09 18.86 10.00
C ILE A 52 -30.15 18.78 8.79
N ALA A 53 -30.71 18.78 7.58
CA ALA A 53 -29.91 18.72 6.36
C ALA A 53 -28.97 19.94 6.24
N ALA A 54 -29.48 21.15 6.52
CA ALA A 54 -28.67 22.37 6.53
C ALA A 54 -27.53 22.29 7.54
N ALA A 55 -27.79 21.83 8.77
CA ALA A 55 -26.77 21.66 9.79
C ALA A 55 -25.67 20.67 9.37
N PHE A 56 -26.07 19.53 8.79
CA PHE A 56 -25.16 18.49 8.34
C PHE A 56 -24.29 18.94 7.16
N VAL A 57 -24.91 19.51 6.12
CA VAL A 57 -24.21 19.92 4.91
C VAL A 57 -23.23 21.05 5.19
N VAL A 58 -23.60 22.04 6.01
CA VAL A 58 -22.68 23.12 6.39
C VAL A 58 -21.51 22.59 7.22
N ALA A 59 -21.76 21.73 8.20
CA ALA A 59 -20.68 21.12 8.98
C ALA A 59 -19.74 20.30 8.08
N MET A 60 -20.28 19.49 7.17
CA MET A 60 -19.52 18.68 6.23
C MET A 60 -18.65 19.53 5.30
N LEU A 61 -19.24 20.55 4.66
CA LEU A 61 -18.50 21.44 3.75
C LEU A 61 -17.39 22.20 4.48
N LEU A 62 -17.63 22.66 5.72
CA LEU A 62 -16.59 23.31 6.51
C LEU A 62 -15.48 22.36 6.94
N VAL A 63 -15.79 21.08 7.20
CA VAL A 63 -14.77 20.07 7.51
C VAL A 63 -13.93 19.73 6.27
N ILE A 64 -14.56 19.60 5.11
CA ILE A 64 -13.87 19.35 3.84
C ILE A 64 -13.00 20.55 3.45
N ALA A 65 -13.56 21.75 3.45
CA ALA A 65 -12.85 22.96 3.03
C ALA A 65 -11.75 23.39 4.01
N SER A 66 -11.94 23.14 5.31
CA SER A 66 -10.98 23.54 6.33
C SER A 66 -9.98 22.43 6.71
N ASP A 67 -10.04 21.28 6.04
CA ASP A 67 -9.16 20.11 6.17
C ASP A 67 -8.71 19.81 7.62
N TYR A 68 -9.39 18.87 8.28
CA TYR A 68 -9.27 18.64 9.72
C TYR A 68 -7.92 18.07 10.19
N ARG A 69 -7.05 17.69 9.27
CA ARG A 69 -5.74 17.07 9.54
C ARG A 69 -4.76 18.10 10.11
N THR A 70 -4.05 17.73 11.18
CA THR A 70 -2.89 18.50 11.63
C THR A 70 -1.82 18.54 10.52
N PRO A 71 -0.89 19.50 10.52
CA PRO A 71 0.21 19.50 9.55
C PRO A 71 0.98 18.15 9.53
N GLU A 72 1.15 17.51 10.68
CA GLU A 72 1.75 16.16 10.81
C GLU A 72 0.91 15.09 10.09
N GLN A 73 -0.40 15.04 10.32
CA GLN A 73 -1.30 14.09 9.64
C GLN A 73 -1.42 14.32 8.14
N LYS A 74 -1.13 15.54 7.67
CA LYS A 74 -1.05 15.83 6.23
C LYS A 74 0.26 15.29 5.66
N ALA A 75 1.37 15.53 6.34
CA ALA A 75 2.67 14.99 5.94
C ALA A 75 2.62 13.45 5.85
N GLU A 76 2.15 12.77 6.90
CA GLU A 76 2.00 11.30 6.90
C GLU A 76 1.10 10.81 5.74
N PHE A 77 0.00 11.50 5.45
CA PHE A 77 -0.89 11.10 4.35
C PHE A 77 -0.30 11.36 2.97
N GLU A 78 0.44 12.46 2.79
CA GLU A 78 1.14 12.75 1.55
C GLU A 78 2.30 11.79 1.33
N GLU A 79 3.01 11.40 2.39
CA GLU A 79 4.05 10.37 2.40
C GLU A 79 3.47 9.01 1.99
N LEU A 80 2.39 8.56 2.64
CA LEU A 80 1.69 7.32 2.27
C LEU A 80 1.22 7.34 0.81
N LYS A 81 0.70 8.47 0.33
CA LYS A 81 0.28 8.61 -1.08
C LYS A 81 1.45 8.59 -2.05
N ALA A 82 2.53 9.29 -1.72
CA ALA A 82 3.73 9.33 -2.55
C ALA A 82 4.33 7.94 -2.66
N GLN A 83 4.27 7.17 -1.59
CA GLN A 83 4.72 5.79 -1.56
C GLN A 83 3.81 4.83 -2.30
N GLU A 84 2.48 4.91 -2.10
CA GLU A 84 1.53 4.12 -2.90
C GLU A 84 1.76 4.37 -4.41
N ALA A 85 2.02 5.64 -4.79
CA ALA A 85 2.38 5.98 -6.15
C ALA A 85 3.76 5.43 -6.57
N ALA A 86 4.75 5.42 -5.68
CA ALA A 86 6.08 4.86 -5.94
C ALA A 86 6.00 3.33 -6.14
N ASP A 87 5.28 2.62 -5.29
CA ASP A 87 5.07 1.16 -5.37
C ASP A 87 4.33 0.77 -6.64
N LEU A 88 3.27 1.52 -6.98
CA LEU A 88 2.55 1.34 -8.24
C LEU A 88 3.44 1.65 -9.45
N ALA A 89 4.28 2.69 -9.38
CA ALA A 89 5.21 3.02 -10.46
C ALA A 89 6.31 1.97 -10.62
N LEU A 90 6.77 1.37 -9.52
CA LEU A 90 7.75 0.29 -9.49
C LEU A 90 7.19 -0.98 -10.15
N ALA A 91 5.93 -1.32 -9.84
CA ALA A 91 5.22 -2.43 -10.44
C ALA A 91 4.81 -2.17 -11.91
N ALA A 92 4.50 -0.92 -12.26
CA ALA A 92 4.10 -0.53 -13.61
C ALA A 92 5.28 -0.15 -14.52
N ALA A 93 6.52 -0.15 -14.01
CA ALA A 93 7.70 0.18 -14.79
C ALA A 93 7.73 -0.69 -16.05
N PRO A 94 7.60 -0.09 -17.25
CA PRO A 94 7.47 -0.87 -18.47
C PRO A 94 8.72 -1.72 -18.62
N ALA A 95 8.50 -3.01 -18.86
CA ALA A 95 9.56 -3.89 -19.30
C ALA A 95 10.22 -3.25 -20.52
N ALA A 96 11.42 -2.69 -20.33
CA ALA A 96 12.25 -2.27 -21.42
C ALA A 96 12.35 -3.50 -22.33
N THR A 97 11.88 -3.34 -23.57
CA THR A 97 12.06 -4.37 -24.59
C THR A 97 13.55 -4.56 -24.68
N ALA A 98 14.07 -5.65 -24.11
CA ALA A 98 15.48 -5.96 -24.15
C ALA A 98 15.88 -5.95 -25.63
N ALA A 99 16.64 -4.93 -26.04
CA ALA A 99 17.33 -4.95 -27.31
C ALA A 99 18.19 -6.23 -27.31
N PRO A 100 18.20 -7.02 -28.39
CA PRO A 100 18.88 -8.30 -28.39
C PRO A 100 20.37 -8.07 -28.12
N ALA A 101 20.83 -8.58 -26.98
CA ALA A 101 22.25 -8.66 -26.66
C ALA A 101 22.97 -9.47 -27.77
N PRO A 102 24.21 -9.11 -28.13
CA PRO A 102 24.90 -9.74 -29.26
C PRO A 102 25.13 -11.23 -28.97
N ALA A 103 24.90 -12.04 -30.00
CA ALA A 103 25.02 -13.49 -29.97
C ALA A 103 26.41 -13.95 -29.51
N GLY A 104 26.51 -14.33 -28.23
CA GLY A 104 27.55 -15.20 -27.68
C GLY A 104 26.93 -16.57 -27.43
N GLY A 105 27.37 -17.57 -28.19
CA GLY A 105 26.77 -18.90 -28.24
C GLY A 105 26.73 -19.64 -26.90
N GLY A 106 25.53 -19.95 -26.46
CA GLY A 106 25.21 -20.96 -25.47
C GLY A 106 23.72 -21.24 -25.60
N VAL A 107 23.33 -22.49 -25.85
CA VAL A 107 21.92 -22.88 -25.95
C VAL A 107 21.34 -22.79 -24.53
N ALA A 108 20.76 -21.65 -24.16
CA ALA A 108 20.05 -21.52 -22.90
C ALA A 108 18.72 -22.26 -23.05
N THR A 109 18.67 -23.47 -22.50
CA THR A 109 17.41 -24.16 -22.23
C THR A 109 16.58 -23.25 -21.33
N LEU A 110 15.40 -22.82 -21.79
CA LEU A 110 14.43 -22.11 -20.97
C LEU A 110 14.03 -23.02 -19.80
N VAL A 111 14.63 -22.80 -18.64
CA VAL A 111 14.21 -23.44 -17.40
C VAL A 111 12.98 -22.67 -16.93
N ALA A 112 11.82 -23.33 -16.91
CA ALA A 112 10.60 -22.71 -16.41
C ALA A 112 10.77 -22.32 -14.94
N THR A 113 10.50 -21.06 -14.62
CA THR A 113 10.50 -20.54 -13.26
C THR A 113 9.30 -21.14 -12.53
N ARG A 114 9.59 -22.10 -11.64
CA ARG A 114 8.57 -22.80 -10.85
C ARG A 114 8.53 -22.36 -9.39
N THR A 115 9.57 -21.71 -8.93
CA THR A 115 9.77 -21.36 -7.52
C THR A 115 10.39 -19.99 -7.43
N VAL A 116 9.97 -19.22 -6.43
CA VAL A 116 10.61 -17.99 -5.98
C VAL A 116 11.26 -18.30 -4.64
N GLU A 117 12.56 -18.04 -4.54
CA GLU A 117 13.34 -18.31 -3.34
C GLU A 117 13.28 -17.13 -2.36
N ALA A 118 13.60 -17.36 -1.09
CA ALA A 118 13.66 -16.33 -0.07
C ALA A 118 14.84 -15.38 -0.35
N PRO A 119 14.60 -14.08 -0.59
CA PRO A 119 15.67 -13.11 -0.82
C PRO A 119 16.39 -12.70 0.47
N VAL A 120 15.80 -12.98 1.63
CA VAL A 120 16.36 -12.70 2.96
C VAL A 120 16.05 -13.89 3.87
N ALA A 121 16.96 -14.23 4.80
CA ALA A 121 16.61 -15.19 5.86
C ALA A 121 15.76 -14.50 6.92
N GLY A 122 14.87 -15.23 7.58
CA GLY A 122 14.08 -14.71 8.67
C GLY A 122 12.74 -15.42 8.86
N LYS A 123 11.73 -14.67 9.26
CA LYS A 123 10.39 -15.21 9.53
C LYS A 123 9.44 -14.84 8.40
N LEU A 124 8.98 -15.84 7.66
CA LEU A 124 7.92 -15.71 6.66
C LEU A 124 6.58 -15.47 7.34
N VAL A 125 5.88 -14.44 6.87
CA VAL A 125 4.54 -14.05 7.27
C VAL A 125 3.64 -13.93 6.04
N PRO A 126 2.32 -14.16 6.17
CA PRO A 126 1.39 -13.94 5.07
C PRO A 126 1.46 -12.48 4.58
N ILE A 127 1.40 -12.26 3.27
CA ILE A 127 1.39 -10.90 2.71
C ILE A 127 0.24 -10.05 3.26
N THR A 128 -0.88 -10.68 3.62
CA THR A 128 -2.07 -10.04 4.21
C THR A 128 -1.87 -9.54 5.65
N GLU A 129 -0.79 -9.96 6.32
CA GLU A 129 -0.45 -9.56 7.69
C GLU A 129 0.66 -8.49 7.73
N VAL A 130 1.19 -8.10 6.57
CA VAL A 130 2.18 -7.02 6.46
C VAL A 130 1.53 -5.68 6.79
N ASN A 131 2.26 -4.79 7.45
CA ASN A 131 1.79 -3.46 7.89
C ASN A 131 1.66 -2.43 6.75
N ASP A 132 1.50 -2.89 5.50
CA ASP A 132 1.28 -2.03 4.34
C ASP A 132 -0.01 -2.43 3.63
N LYS A 133 -0.87 -1.46 3.33
CA LYS A 133 -2.19 -1.72 2.76
C LYS A 133 -2.17 -2.18 1.31
N VAL A 134 -1.22 -1.68 0.51
CA VAL A 134 -1.12 -1.97 -0.93
C VAL A 134 -0.66 -3.42 -1.12
N PHE A 135 0.33 -3.83 -0.32
CA PHE A 135 0.80 -5.21 -0.28
C PHE A 135 -0.23 -6.15 0.36
N ALA A 136 -0.79 -5.79 1.52
CA ALA A 136 -1.76 -6.63 2.22
C ALA A 136 -3.08 -6.81 1.45
N SER A 137 -3.46 -5.86 0.59
CA SER A 137 -4.63 -6.01 -0.28
C SER A 137 -4.39 -6.88 -1.51
N LYS A 138 -3.14 -7.32 -1.76
CA LYS A 138 -2.72 -8.05 -2.97
C LYS A 138 -3.01 -7.29 -4.26
N ALA A 139 -3.05 -5.95 -4.20
CA ALA A 139 -3.38 -5.14 -5.37
C ALA A 139 -2.28 -5.23 -6.45
N LEU A 140 -1.03 -5.41 -6.02
CA LEU A 140 0.13 -5.56 -6.90
C LEU A 140 0.35 -7.02 -7.36
N GLY A 141 -0.19 -8.01 -6.64
CA GLY A 141 0.04 -9.43 -6.92
C GLY A 141 -0.03 -10.30 -5.67
N ASP A 142 0.21 -11.60 -5.84
CA ASP A 142 0.34 -12.57 -4.74
C ASP A 142 1.80 -12.67 -4.30
N GLY A 143 2.02 -12.92 -3.01
CA GLY A 143 3.34 -12.91 -2.43
C GLY A 143 3.39 -13.29 -0.96
N VAL A 144 4.54 -13.01 -0.34
CA VAL A 144 4.84 -13.21 1.07
C VAL A 144 5.56 -12.00 1.66
N GLY A 145 5.44 -11.81 2.98
CA GLY A 145 6.33 -10.94 3.72
C GLY A 145 7.38 -11.77 4.47
N ILE A 146 8.58 -11.26 4.64
CA ILE A 146 9.63 -11.90 5.42
C ILE A 146 10.20 -10.86 6.38
N VAL A 147 10.12 -11.10 7.68
CA VAL A 147 10.80 -10.29 8.70
C VAL A 147 12.26 -10.73 8.74
N PRO A 148 13.21 -9.93 8.24
CA PRO A 148 14.57 -10.38 8.02
C PRO A 148 15.32 -10.55 9.34
N SER A 149 16.12 -11.61 9.43
CA SER A 149 17.10 -11.84 10.50
C SER A 149 18.47 -11.23 10.20
N ASP A 150 18.78 -11.01 8.92
CA ASP A 150 20.04 -10.46 8.46
C ASP A 150 19.85 -9.48 7.29
N GLY A 151 20.86 -8.67 7.04
CA GLY A 151 20.79 -7.57 6.07
C GLY A 151 21.12 -7.93 4.62
N HIS A 152 21.41 -9.19 4.29
CA HIS A 152 21.75 -9.55 2.92
C HIS A 152 20.49 -9.82 2.11
N VAL A 153 20.29 -9.04 1.06
CA VAL A 153 19.18 -9.21 0.12
C VAL A 153 19.72 -9.83 -1.15
N VAL A 154 19.27 -11.03 -1.49
CA VAL A 154 19.68 -11.77 -2.68
C VAL A 154 18.56 -11.87 -3.71
N ALA A 155 18.92 -12.21 -4.94
CA ALA A 155 17.97 -12.44 -6.02
C ALA A 155 17.14 -13.71 -5.73
N PRO A 156 15.80 -13.63 -5.68
CA PRO A 156 14.95 -14.78 -5.43
C PRO A 156 14.73 -15.68 -6.67
N VAL A 157 15.08 -15.18 -7.86
CA VAL A 157 14.97 -15.88 -9.15
C VAL A 157 16.08 -15.39 -10.09
N ALA A 158 16.43 -16.20 -11.08
CA ALA A 158 17.30 -15.78 -12.17
C ALA A 158 16.52 -14.92 -13.19
N GLY A 159 17.12 -13.83 -13.66
CA GLY A 159 16.46 -12.93 -14.59
C GLY A 159 17.19 -11.60 -14.79
N VAL A 160 16.49 -10.65 -15.40
CA VAL A 160 17.00 -9.28 -15.64
C VAL A 160 16.36 -8.32 -14.64
N LEU A 161 17.18 -7.47 -14.02
CA LEU A 161 16.74 -6.40 -13.14
C LEU A 161 16.09 -5.27 -13.95
N MET A 162 14.76 -5.27 -13.99
CA MET A 162 13.97 -4.27 -14.71
C MET A 162 13.90 -2.94 -13.96
N THR A 163 13.85 -3.01 -12.63
CA THR A 163 13.70 -1.83 -11.79
C THR A 163 14.62 -1.90 -10.59
N VAL A 164 15.49 -0.91 -10.45
CA VAL A 164 16.40 -0.73 -9.32
C VAL A 164 16.41 0.77 -8.98
N PRO A 165 15.61 1.24 -8.02
CA PRO A 165 15.63 2.63 -7.57
C PRO A 165 17.00 2.98 -6.98
N GLU A 166 17.44 4.24 -7.13
CA GLU A 166 18.75 4.69 -6.60
C GLU A 166 18.87 4.51 -5.07
N SER A 167 17.75 4.63 -4.36
CA SER A 167 17.66 4.36 -2.92
C SER A 167 17.85 2.89 -2.52
N GLY A 168 17.81 1.95 -3.48
CA GLY A 168 18.08 0.53 -3.24
C GLY A 168 17.07 -0.25 -2.41
N HIS A 169 15.90 0.34 -2.14
CA HIS A 169 14.85 -0.29 -1.34
C HIS A 169 14.07 -1.38 -2.08
N ALA A 170 14.19 -1.51 -3.41
CA ALA A 170 13.41 -2.49 -4.14
C ALA A 170 14.05 -2.95 -5.46
N PHE A 171 13.67 -4.14 -5.90
CA PHE A 171 14.23 -4.84 -7.06
C PHE A 171 13.13 -5.54 -7.83
N GLY A 172 12.85 -5.06 -9.05
CA GLY A 172 11.97 -5.75 -9.99
C GLY A 172 12.79 -6.65 -10.90
N ILE A 173 12.53 -7.95 -10.89
CA ILE A 173 13.25 -8.97 -11.67
C ILE A 173 12.27 -9.62 -12.64
N LYS A 174 12.66 -9.72 -13.91
CA LYS A 174 11.91 -10.43 -14.93
C LYS A 174 12.68 -11.66 -15.38
N THR A 175 12.06 -12.83 -15.24
CA THR A 175 12.67 -14.10 -15.67
C THR A 175 12.61 -14.26 -17.20
N ASP A 176 13.42 -15.15 -17.75
CA ASP A 176 13.51 -15.40 -19.20
C ASP A 176 12.17 -15.95 -19.77
N ASP A 177 11.37 -16.60 -18.92
CA ASP A 177 10.04 -17.14 -19.20
C ASP A 177 8.89 -16.16 -18.87
N GLY A 178 9.22 -14.95 -18.41
CA GLY A 178 8.29 -13.82 -18.31
C GLY A 178 7.58 -13.67 -16.97
N VAL A 179 8.01 -14.36 -15.91
CA VAL A 179 7.55 -14.11 -14.54
C VAL A 179 8.18 -12.79 -14.06
N GLU A 180 7.36 -11.93 -13.44
CA GLU A 180 7.79 -10.63 -12.91
C GLU A 180 7.71 -10.69 -11.38
N VAL A 181 8.87 -10.69 -10.72
CA VAL A 181 9.02 -10.75 -9.27
C VAL A 181 9.50 -9.41 -8.74
N LEU A 182 8.84 -8.89 -7.72
CA LEU A 182 9.23 -7.70 -7.00
C LEU A 182 9.72 -8.07 -5.59
N VAL A 183 10.93 -7.64 -5.26
CA VAL A 183 11.45 -7.62 -3.89
C VAL A 183 11.43 -6.20 -3.39
N HIS A 184 10.65 -5.89 -2.35
CA HIS A 184 10.61 -4.59 -1.71
C HIS A 184 11.09 -4.72 -0.26
N VAL A 185 12.17 -4.04 0.09
CA VAL A 185 12.90 -4.20 1.35
C VAL A 185 12.45 -3.14 2.35
N GLY A 186 11.70 -3.59 3.37
CA GLY A 186 11.11 -2.71 4.38
C GLY A 186 9.88 -1.97 3.88
N ILE A 187 9.19 -1.30 4.80
CA ILE A 187 8.00 -0.48 4.53
C ILE A 187 8.38 0.99 4.70
N ASP A 188 8.03 1.82 3.72
CA ASP A 188 8.33 3.25 3.66
C ASP A 188 9.83 3.60 3.55
N THR A 189 10.67 2.62 3.23
CA THR A 189 12.13 2.75 3.18
C THR A 189 12.66 3.58 2.01
N VAL A 190 11.83 3.92 1.01
CA VAL A 190 12.17 4.92 -0.01
C VAL A 190 12.54 6.28 0.61
N GLN A 191 11.94 6.62 1.74
CA GLN A 191 12.17 7.88 2.47
C GLN A 191 13.58 7.96 3.08
N LEU A 192 14.30 6.83 3.19
CA LEU A 192 15.67 6.82 3.65
C LEU A 192 16.65 7.36 2.59
N GLU A 193 16.20 7.56 1.34
CA GLU A 193 17.02 8.12 0.26
C GLU A 193 18.35 7.35 0.07
N GLY A 194 18.32 6.02 0.28
CA GLY A 194 19.50 5.15 0.19
C GLY A 194 20.36 5.06 1.45
N LYS A 195 20.02 5.77 2.54
CA LYS A 195 20.73 5.64 3.81
C LYS A 195 20.49 4.25 4.41
N GLY A 196 21.57 3.54 4.69
CA GLY A 196 21.51 2.17 5.21
C GLY A 196 21.37 1.10 4.13
N PHE A 197 21.39 1.46 2.84
CA PHE A 197 21.39 0.53 1.71
C PHE A 197 22.71 0.63 0.95
N GLU A 198 23.40 -0.50 0.81
CA GLU A 198 24.57 -0.64 -0.06
C GLU A 198 24.15 -1.48 -1.28
N LEU A 199 24.10 -0.86 -2.44
CA LEU A 199 23.70 -1.52 -3.69
C LEU A 199 24.90 -2.18 -4.37
N ASP A 200 24.75 -3.46 -4.73
CA ASP A 200 25.76 -4.24 -5.45
C ASP A 200 25.39 -4.48 -6.94
N VAL A 201 24.19 -4.03 -7.35
CA VAL A 201 23.63 -4.28 -8.70
C VAL A 201 23.13 -3.00 -9.37
N ALA A 202 23.00 -3.06 -10.70
CA ALA A 202 22.46 -1.99 -11.53
C ALA A 202 21.23 -2.44 -12.31
N LYS A 203 20.43 -1.47 -12.78
CA LYS A 203 19.34 -1.71 -13.72
C LYS A 203 19.87 -2.35 -15.01
N ASP A 204 19.04 -3.21 -15.62
CA ASP A 204 19.31 -3.98 -16.84
C ASP A 204 20.43 -5.04 -16.68
N GLN A 205 20.92 -5.26 -15.45
CA GLN A 205 21.85 -6.33 -15.13
C GLN A 205 21.11 -7.67 -15.05
N ARG A 206 21.73 -8.73 -15.58
CA ARG A 206 21.26 -10.12 -15.41
C ARG A 206 21.84 -10.68 -14.11
N VAL A 207 20.98 -11.32 -13.32
CA VAL A 207 21.30 -11.95 -12.02
C VAL A 207 20.83 -13.39 -12.04
N GLU A 208 21.52 -14.24 -11.27
CA GLU A 208 21.11 -15.60 -10.98
C GLU A 208 20.50 -15.67 -9.57
N ALA A 209 19.69 -16.70 -9.28
CA ALA A 209 19.13 -16.88 -7.95
C ALA A 209 20.26 -17.00 -6.90
N GLY A 210 20.13 -16.26 -5.81
CA GLY A 210 21.15 -16.16 -4.75
C GLY A 210 22.22 -15.08 -4.96
N ASP A 211 22.26 -14.40 -6.11
CA ASP A 211 23.16 -13.27 -6.30
C ASP A 211 22.82 -12.10 -5.37
N LEU A 212 23.84 -11.47 -4.79
CA LEU A 212 23.65 -10.35 -3.87
C LEU A 212 23.14 -9.11 -4.62
N LEU A 213 21.99 -8.58 -4.18
CA LEU A 213 21.38 -7.37 -4.72
C LEU A 213 21.78 -6.13 -3.91
N ALA A 214 21.63 -6.23 -2.58
CA ALA A 214 22.00 -5.17 -1.66
C ALA A 214 22.30 -5.69 -0.26
N LYS A 215 23.03 -4.89 0.51
CA LYS A 215 23.15 -5.03 1.95
C LYS A 215 22.41 -3.91 2.64
N VAL A 216 21.64 -4.28 3.65
CA VAL A 216 20.80 -3.36 4.42
C VAL A 216 21.23 -3.35 5.87
N ASP A 217 21.51 -2.16 6.40
CA ASP A 217 21.69 -1.94 7.83
C ASP A 217 20.32 -1.92 8.51
N LEU A 218 19.85 -3.11 8.90
CA LEU A 218 18.55 -3.28 9.55
C LEU A 218 18.42 -2.48 10.85
N ASP A 219 19.53 -2.26 11.57
CA ASP A 219 19.54 -1.49 12.81
C ASP A 219 19.36 0.00 12.51
N ALA A 220 20.00 0.52 11.46
CA ALA A 220 19.79 1.88 11.00
C ALA A 220 18.35 2.11 10.51
N VAL A 221 17.77 1.16 9.77
CA VAL A 221 16.37 1.24 9.30
C VAL A 221 15.40 1.27 10.48
N LYS A 222 15.57 0.37 11.47
CA LYS A 222 14.75 0.36 12.69
C LYS A 222 14.94 1.62 13.53
N ALA A 223 16.17 2.13 13.65
CA ALA A 223 16.46 3.35 14.39
C ALA A 223 15.82 4.60 13.75
N ALA A 224 15.65 4.59 12.44
CA ALA A 224 14.92 5.61 11.70
C ALA A 224 13.38 5.47 11.80
N GLY A 225 12.87 4.40 12.41
CA GLY A 225 11.44 4.18 12.68
C GLY A 225 10.69 3.40 11.59
N TYR A 226 11.40 2.80 10.64
CA TYR A 226 10.79 2.06 9.53
C TYR A 226 10.70 0.56 9.81
N ASP A 227 9.68 -0.10 9.24
CA ASP A 227 9.54 -1.55 9.29
C ASP A 227 10.55 -2.20 8.33
N THR A 228 11.20 -3.27 8.77
CA THR A 228 12.21 -4.01 7.98
C THR A 228 11.64 -5.18 7.20
N THR A 229 10.34 -5.47 7.36
CA THR A 229 9.66 -6.56 6.66
C THR A 229 9.86 -6.41 5.15
N THR A 230 10.45 -7.42 4.52
CA THR A 230 10.72 -7.48 3.09
C THR A 230 9.57 -8.21 2.39
N MET A 231 8.95 -7.57 1.41
CA MET A 231 7.87 -8.15 0.61
C MET A 231 8.43 -8.77 -0.66
N VAL A 232 7.95 -9.97 -0.97
CA VAL A 232 8.26 -10.68 -2.22
C VAL A 232 6.95 -10.96 -2.93
N VAL A 233 6.76 -10.35 -4.09
CA VAL A 233 5.47 -10.36 -4.81
C VAL A 233 5.68 -10.75 -6.26
N VAL A 234 4.86 -11.67 -6.76
CA VAL A 234 4.76 -11.93 -8.20
C VAL A 234 3.74 -10.96 -8.77
N ILE A 235 4.17 -10.04 -9.63
CA ILE A 235 3.34 -8.90 -10.07
C ILE A 235 2.33 -9.35 -11.14
N ASN A 236 2.74 -10.21 -12.05
CA ASN A 236 1.96 -10.62 -13.22
C ASN A 236 1.10 -11.88 -12.97
N THR A 237 0.54 -12.05 -11.76
CA THR A 237 -0.25 -13.23 -11.38
C THR A 237 -1.39 -13.55 -12.35
N ALA A 238 -2.03 -12.54 -12.92
CA ALA A 238 -3.13 -12.71 -13.88
C ALA A 238 -2.72 -13.40 -15.19
N THR A 239 -1.42 -13.45 -15.50
CA THR A 239 -0.86 -14.12 -16.68
C THR A 239 -0.40 -15.55 -16.41
N LEU A 240 -0.41 -15.96 -15.14
CA LEU A 240 0.06 -17.26 -14.66
C LEU A 240 -1.14 -18.14 -14.28
N LYS A 241 -0.96 -19.47 -14.24
CA LYS A 241 -2.03 -20.39 -13.85
C LYS A 241 -2.27 -20.40 -12.36
N SER A 242 -1.20 -20.41 -11.56
CA SER A 242 -1.28 -20.35 -10.12
C SER A 242 -0.02 -19.76 -9.50
N VAL A 243 -0.20 -19.09 -8.36
CA VAL A 243 0.86 -18.56 -7.51
C VAL A 243 0.49 -18.93 -6.09
N THR A 244 1.26 -19.82 -5.47
CA THR A 244 0.96 -20.40 -4.16
C THR A 244 2.03 -20.00 -3.15
N PRO A 245 1.73 -19.08 -2.22
CA PRO A 245 2.63 -18.73 -1.13
C PRO A 245 2.86 -19.90 -0.18
N ALA A 246 4.09 -20.06 0.32
CA ALA A 246 4.45 -21.02 1.35
C ALA A 246 3.77 -20.69 2.69
N ALA A 247 3.67 -21.70 3.56
CA ALA A 247 3.12 -21.52 4.90
C ALA A 247 4.05 -20.67 5.79
N PRO A 248 3.51 -19.86 6.72
CA PRO A 248 4.31 -19.07 7.65
C PRO A 248 5.29 -19.93 8.47
N GLY A 249 6.50 -19.42 8.67
CA GLY A 249 7.57 -20.18 9.33
C GLY A 249 8.92 -19.47 9.29
N GLU A 250 9.96 -20.13 9.80
CA GLU A 250 11.35 -19.68 9.58
C GLU A 250 11.82 -20.13 8.21
N VAL A 251 12.51 -19.24 7.49
CA VAL A 251 13.07 -19.47 6.17
C VAL A 251 14.51 -19.02 6.12
N SER A 252 15.36 -19.77 5.43
CA SER A 252 16.74 -19.43 5.13
C SER A 252 16.86 -18.84 3.72
N LEU A 253 17.96 -18.14 3.44
CA LEU A 253 18.29 -17.69 2.08
C LEU A 253 18.23 -18.88 1.11
N GLY A 254 17.51 -18.71 -0.01
CA GLY A 254 17.36 -19.75 -1.03
C GLY A 254 16.21 -20.74 -0.80
N ASP A 255 15.53 -20.71 0.35
CA ASP A 255 14.37 -21.58 0.57
C ASP A 255 13.21 -21.17 -0.35
N SER A 256 12.47 -22.14 -0.92
CA SER A 256 11.29 -21.83 -1.75
C SER A 256 10.18 -21.21 -0.90
N VAL A 257 9.73 -20.02 -1.28
CA VAL A 257 8.69 -19.25 -0.57
C VAL A 257 7.42 -19.05 -1.39
N ILE A 258 7.48 -19.20 -2.71
CA ILE A 258 6.31 -19.15 -3.60
C ILE A 258 6.49 -20.20 -4.70
N ASP A 259 5.48 -21.04 -4.90
CA ASP A 259 5.39 -21.94 -6.04
C ASP A 259 4.57 -21.30 -7.17
N ILE A 260 5.07 -21.39 -8.40
CA ILE A 260 4.46 -20.81 -9.60
C ILE A 260 4.15 -21.91 -10.61
N GLU A 261 2.94 -21.86 -11.17
CA GLU A 261 2.58 -22.59 -12.38
C GLU A 261 2.36 -21.63 -13.54
N VAL A 262 3.24 -21.72 -14.54
CA VAL A 262 3.17 -20.99 -15.82
C VAL A 262 2.26 -21.72 -16.81
#